data_AF-A0A9Q0URZ0-F1
#
_entry.id   AF-A0A9Q0URZ0-F1
#
_cell.length_a   1.000
_cell.length_b   1.000
_cell.length_c   1.000
_cell.angle_alpha   90.00
_cell.angle_beta   90.00
_cell.angle_gamma   90.00
#
_symmetry.space_group_name_H-M   'P 1'
#
loop_
_entity.id
_entity.type
_entity.pdbx_description
1 polymer ?
#
loop_
_entity_poly.entity_id
_entity_poly.type
_entity_poly.pdbx_seq_one_letter_code
_entity_poly.pdbx_strand_id
1 'polypeptide(L)'
;MCEHKLAPNLPYMKSLFLGWFEPFTDAIAKEQELIRTGKSRQAYAPYFDLLPADKMSVIAMHQLAAIVMTGGEHGCARVVTAACMIGDAIEQEVSNF
;
A
#
# COMPACT_ATOMS: atom_id res chain seq x y z
N MET A 1 -15.78 -3.37 4.46
CA MET A 1 -15.52 -3.28 5.92
C MET A 1 -15.78 -1.87 6.43
N CYS A 2 -15.25 -0.82 5.79
CA CYS A 2 -15.52 0.58 6.14
C CYS A 2 -17.00 0.95 6.07
N GLU A 3 -17.66 0.54 4.98
CA GLU A 3 -19.09 0.81 4.74
C GLU A 3 -20.01 0.19 5.81
N HIS A 4 -19.57 -0.89 6.46
CA HIS A 4 -20.40 -1.64 7.41
C HIS A 4 -20.19 -1.24 8.88
N LYS A 5 -19.34 -0.25 9.19
CA LYS A 5 -19.05 0.25 10.55
C LYS A 5 -18.89 -0.88 11.60
N LEU A 6 -18.19 -1.95 11.22
CA LEU A 6 -18.14 -3.19 11.98
C LEU A 6 -17.46 -3.07 13.37
N ALA A 7 -16.73 -1.99 13.62
CA ALA A 7 -16.01 -1.76 14.88
C ALA A 7 -16.09 -0.29 15.33
N PRO A 8 -17.15 0.13 16.05
CA PRO A 8 -17.36 1.53 16.44
C PRO A 8 -16.38 2.06 17.51
N ASN A 9 -15.72 1.19 18.29
CA ASN A 9 -14.87 1.57 19.43
C ASN A 9 -13.39 1.23 19.22
N LEU A 10 -12.94 1.21 17.97
CA LEU A 10 -11.57 0.81 17.66
C LEU A 10 -10.58 1.94 18.02
N PRO A 11 -9.39 1.63 18.60
CA PRO A 11 -8.35 2.63 18.81
C PRO A 11 -8.05 3.40 17.53
N TYR A 12 -7.85 4.72 17.64
CA TYR A 12 -7.75 5.65 16.52
C TYR A 12 -6.85 5.18 15.36
N MET A 13 -5.67 4.62 15.66
CA MET A 13 -4.77 4.13 14.62
C MET A 13 -5.36 2.95 13.84
N LYS A 14 -6.04 2.03 14.52
CA LYS A 14 -6.65 0.88 13.87
C LYS A 14 -7.87 1.29 13.02
N SER A 15 -8.64 2.29 13.44
CA SER A 15 -9.72 2.83 12.61
C SER A 15 -9.20 3.60 11.40
N LEU A 16 -8.08 4.31 11.55
CA LEU A 16 -7.39 4.98 10.44
C LEU A 16 -6.91 3.97 9.38
N PHE A 17 -6.22 2.91 9.79
CA PHE A 17 -5.76 1.88 8.86
C PHE A 17 -6.93 1.18 8.16
N LEU A 18 -8.01 0.85 8.89
CA LEU A 18 -9.20 0.29 8.26
C LEU A 18 -9.79 1.26 7.23
N GLY A 19 -9.89 2.56 7.56
CA GLY A 19 -10.36 3.62 6.68
C GLY A 19 -9.59 3.75 5.37
N TRP A 20 -8.29 3.45 5.39
CA TRP A 20 -7.42 3.56 4.21
C TRP A 20 -7.32 2.26 3.42
N PHE A 21 -7.50 1.11 4.07
CA PHE A 21 -7.22 -0.19 3.46
C PHE A 21 -8.05 -0.44 2.21
N GLU A 22 -9.38 -0.38 2.30
CA GLU A 22 -10.25 -0.72 1.16
C GLU A 22 -10.06 0.23 -0.04
N PRO A 23 -10.11 1.57 0.14
CA PRO A 23 -9.89 2.47 -0.99
C PRO A 23 -8.52 2.30 -1.65
N PHE A 24 -7.49 1.98 -0.86
CA PHE A 24 -6.14 1.79 -1.38
C PHE A 24 -5.97 0.45 -2.10
N THR A 25 -6.50 -0.63 -1.54
CA THR A 25 -6.53 -1.94 -2.19
C THR A 25 -7.30 -1.89 -3.50
N ASP A 26 -8.46 -1.23 -3.54
CA ASP A 26 -9.25 -1.07 -4.76
C ASP A 26 -8.49 -0.28 -5.83
N ALA A 27 -7.73 0.76 -5.43
CA ALA A 27 -6.89 1.53 -6.35
C ALA A 27 -5.77 0.68 -6.96
N ILE A 28 -5.09 -0.15 -6.15
CA ILE A 28 -4.04 -1.06 -6.64
C ILE A 28 -4.65 -2.13 -7.55
N ALA A 29 -5.78 -2.73 -7.17
CA ALA A 29 -6.45 -3.75 -7.99
C ALA A 29 -6.90 -3.20 -9.35
N LYS A 30 -7.40 -1.96 -9.38
CA LYS A 30 -7.74 -1.26 -10.63
C LYS A 30 -6.50 -1.05 -11.51
N GLU A 31 -5.36 -0.74 -10.90
CA GLU A 31 -4.10 -0.56 -11.62
C GLU A 31 -3.59 -1.87 -12.23
N GLN A 32 -3.65 -2.96 -11.45
CA GLN A 32 -3.35 -4.32 -11.90
C GLN A 32 -4.25 -4.78 -13.05
N GLU A 33 -5.55 -4.50 -12.99
CA GLU A 33 -6.49 -4.79 -14.08
C GLU A 33 -6.13 -4.03 -15.37
N LEU A 34 -5.74 -2.77 -15.26
CA LEU A 34 -5.29 -1.99 -16.41
C LEU A 34 -4.01 -2.56 -17.03
N ILE A 35 -3.08 -3.06 -16.21
CA ILE A 35 -1.87 -3.76 -16.66
C ILE A 35 -2.24 -5.06 -17.38
N ARG A 36 -3.09 -5.90 -16.79
CA ARG A 36 -3.53 -7.18 -17.37
C ARG A 36 -4.29 -7.01 -18.69
N THR A 37 -5.04 -5.91 -18.84
CA THR A 37 -5.75 -5.57 -20.08
C THR A 37 -4.87 -4.87 -21.13
N GLY A 38 -3.57 -4.75 -20.88
CA GLY A 38 -2.59 -4.24 -21.85
C GLY A 38 -2.62 -2.71 -22.04
N LYS A 39 -3.23 -1.96 -21.12
CA LYS A 39 -3.36 -0.50 -21.23
C LYS A 39 -2.19 0.21 -20.57
N SER A 40 -1.17 0.58 -21.37
CA SER A 40 -0.03 1.43 -20.97
C SER A 40 0.82 0.85 -19.83
N ARG A 41 1.93 1.53 -19.47
CA ARG A 41 2.76 1.29 -18.26
C ARG A 41 3.82 0.20 -18.34
N GLN A 42 4.39 0.01 -19.54
CA GLN A 42 5.46 -0.95 -19.81
C GLN A 42 6.65 -0.88 -18.84
N ALA A 43 6.95 0.29 -18.27
CA ALA A 43 8.09 0.49 -17.37
C ALA A 43 7.98 -0.28 -16.05
N TYR A 44 6.76 -0.47 -15.50
CA TYR A 44 6.56 -1.15 -14.21
C TYR A 44 5.55 -2.29 -14.27
N ALA A 45 4.80 -2.42 -15.36
CA ALA A 45 3.83 -3.49 -15.57
C ALA A 45 4.37 -4.89 -15.25
N PRO A 46 5.61 -5.28 -15.64
CA PRO A 46 6.14 -6.61 -15.32
C PRO A 46 6.28 -6.91 -13.82
N TYR A 47 6.35 -5.89 -12.98
CA TYR A 47 6.63 -6.03 -11.55
C TYR A 47 5.40 -5.80 -10.67
N PHE A 48 4.45 -4.98 -11.14
CA PHE A 48 3.35 -4.47 -10.31
C PHE A 48 2.19 -5.46 -10.12
N ASP A 49 2.10 -6.49 -10.95
CA ASP A 49 1.07 -7.54 -10.88
C ASP A 49 1.59 -8.86 -10.26
N LEU A 50 2.76 -8.83 -9.62
CA LEU A 50 3.40 -10.01 -9.01
C LEU A 50 2.88 -10.34 -7.60
N LEU A 51 2.21 -9.40 -6.93
CA LEU A 51 1.56 -9.61 -5.64
C LEU A 51 0.08 -9.23 -5.68
N PRO A 52 -0.79 -9.91 -4.93
CA PRO A 52 -2.15 -9.48 -4.69
C PRO A 52 -2.23 -8.04 -4.12
N ALA A 53 -3.24 -7.28 -4.56
CA ALA A 53 -3.43 -5.87 -4.19
C ALA A 53 -3.55 -5.63 -2.67
N ASP A 54 -4.15 -6.57 -1.94
CA ASP A 54 -4.31 -6.51 -0.49
C ASP A 54 -2.95 -6.59 0.23
N LYS A 55 -2.05 -7.49 -0.20
CA LYS A 55 -0.69 -7.59 0.34
C LYS A 55 0.12 -6.33 0.07
N MET A 56 0.09 -5.84 -1.17
CA MET A 56 0.78 -4.58 -1.54
C MET A 56 0.28 -3.41 -0.70
N SER A 57 -1.04 -3.33 -0.46
CA SER A 57 -1.65 -2.30 0.38
C SER A 57 -1.13 -2.35 1.81
N VAL A 58 -1.16 -3.54 2.43
CA VAL A 58 -0.70 -3.72 3.81
C VAL A 58 0.77 -3.33 3.95
N ILE A 59 1.64 -3.78 3.03
CA ILE A 59 3.08 -3.47 3.04
C ILE A 59 3.29 -1.96 2.93
N ALA A 60 2.70 -1.31 1.93
CA ALA A 60 2.88 0.12 1.71
C ALA A 60 2.32 0.97 2.86
N MET A 61 1.16 0.59 3.42
CA MET A 61 0.57 1.28 4.58
C MET A 61 1.44 1.18 5.82
N HIS A 62 1.92 -0.03 6.15
CA HIS A 62 2.78 -0.22 7.32
C HIS A 62 4.10 0.50 7.17
N GLN A 63 4.72 0.41 6.00
CA GLN A 63 6.02 1.04 5.76
C GLN A 63 5.92 2.56 5.77
N LEU A 64 4.89 3.14 5.14
CA LEU A 64 4.68 4.58 5.16
C LEU A 64 4.39 5.09 6.59
N ALA A 65 3.57 4.37 7.36
CA ALA A 65 3.29 4.72 8.74
C ALA A 65 4.56 4.66 9.59
N ALA A 66 5.41 3.64 9.43
CA ALA A 66 6.69 3.54 10.12
C ALA A 66 7.56 4.76 9.80
N ILE A 67 7.74 5.10 8.52
CA ILE A 67 8.56 6.24 8.08
C ILE A 67 8.05 7.56 8.67
N VAL A 68 6.74 7.80 8.63
CA VAL A 68 6.10 9.02 9.16
C VAL A 68 6.22 9.09 10.69
N MET A 69 6.13 7.96 11.38
CA MET A 69 6.16 7.92 12.84
C MET A 69 7.58 7.97 13.42
N THR A 70 8.59 7.47 12.70
CA THR A 70 9.99 7.44 13.16
C THR A 70 10.86 8.53 12.54
N GLY A 71 10.44 9.09 11.40
CA GLY A 71 11.15 10.19 10.72
C GLY A 71 10.89 11.49 11.46
N GLY A 72 11.91 12.01 12.15
CA GLY A 72 11.86 13.25 12.94
C GLY A 72 11.42 14.53 12.20
N GLU A 73 10.98 14.43 10.94
CA GLU A 73 10.42 15.50 10.12
C GLU A 73 8.93 15.78 10.45
N HIS A 74 8.55 15.82 11.73
CA HIS A 74 7.21 16.22 12.19
C HIS A 74 6.03 15.49 11.51
N GLY A 75 6.17 14.18 11.27
CA GLY A 75 5.12 13.40 10.61
C GLY A 75 5.11 13.53 9.08
N CYS A 76 6.19 14.01 8.49
CA CYS A 76 6.40 14.02 7.04
C CYS A 76 7.36 12.91 6.62
N ALA A 77 7.28 12.54 5.34
CA ALA A 77 8.21 11.62 4.71
C ALA A 77 8.68 12.19 3.36
N ARG A 78 9.99 12.13 3.11
CA ARG A 78 10.52 12.42 1.77
C ARG A 78 10.01 11.37 0.79
N VAL A 79 9.36 11.82 -0.28
CA VAL A 79 8.72 10.95 -1.28
C VAL A 79 9.68 9.90 -1.83
N VAL A 80 10.91 10.28 -2.17
CA VAL A 80 11.92 9.35 -2.70
C VAL A 80 12.23 8.25 -1.69
N THR A 81 12.45 8.60 -0.42
CA THR A 81 12.72 7.63 0.64
C THR A 81 11.54 6.68 0.86
N ALA A 82 10.33 7.23 0.92
CA ALA A 82 9.11 6.42 1.06
C ALA A 82 8.93 5.46 -0.11
N ALA A 83 9.09 5.94 -1.35
CA ALA A 83 8.95 5.12 -2.55
C ALA A 83 9.97 3.98 -2.58
N CYS A 84 11.25 4.25 -2.30
CA CYS A 84 12.29 3.21 -2.25
C CYS A 84 12.00 2.17 -1.17
N MET A 85 11.73 2.59 0.06
CA MET A 85 11.51 1.64 1.16
C MET A 85 10.26 0.78 1.00
N ILE A 86 9.21 1.31 0.34
CA ILE A 86 8.02 0.53 -0.01
C ILE A 86 8.34 -0.46 -1.13
N GLY A 87 9.06 -0.01 -2.17
CA GLY A 87 9.49 -0.86 -3.29
C GLY A 87 10.34 -2.05 -2.81
N ASP A 88 11.35 -1.77 -1.98
CA ASP A 88 12.24 -2.80 -1.41
C ASP A 88 11.45 -3.84 -0.60
N ALA A 89 10.48 -3.40 0.21
CA ALA A 89 9.65 -4.29 1.02
C ALA A 89 8.72 -5.17 0.15
N ILE A 90 8.18 -4.61 -0.94
CA ILE A 90 7.37 -5.37 -1.91
C ILE A 90 8.25 -6.40 -2.63
N GLU A 91 9.43 -6.02 -3.09
CA GLU A 91 10.37 -6.91 -3.77
C GLU A 91 10.80 -8.09 -2.87
N GLN A 92 11.06 -7.82 -1.58
CA GLN A 92 11.34 -8.84 -0.59
C GLN A 92 10.18 -9.83 -0.42
N GLU A 93 8.93 -9.33 -0.36
CA GLU A 93 7.76 -10.21 -0.25
C GLU A 93 7.56 -11.05 -1.53
N VAL A 94 7.78 -10.49 -2.73
CA VAL A 94 7.75 -11.26 -3.99
C VAL A 94 8.76 -12.41 -3.95
N SER A 95 9.97 -12.15 -3.44
CA SER A 95 11.08 -13.12 -3.41
C SER A 95 10.90 -14.26 -2.40
N ASN A 96 9.92 -14.16 -1.48
CA ASN A 96 9.61 -15.19 -0.49
C ASN A 96 8.63 -16.26 -1.02
N PHE A 97 8.20 -16.18 -2.28
CA PHE A 97 7.37 -17.16 -3.00
C PHE A 97 8.16 -17.90 -4.07
#